data_AF-A0A383D4Y0-F1
#
_entry.id   AF-A0A383D4Y0-F1
#
_cell.length_a   1.000
_cell.length_b   1.000
_cell.length_c   1.000
_cell.angle_alpha   90.00
_cell.angle_beta   90.00
_cell.angle_gamma   90.00
#
_symmetry.space_group_name_H-M   'P 1'
#
loop_
_entity.id
_entity.type
_entity.pdbx_description
1 polymer ?
#
loop_
_entity_poly.entity_id
_entity_poly.type
_entity_poly.pdbx_seq_one_letter_code
_entity_poly.pdbx_strand_id
1 'polypeptide(L)'
;VTNNVKYFLNYKKLKNKNIPETRVTIIDMKPTKDEVENFVKHWTPLADKVDINHYNTWGGTQVDLNYDDSHQKSKHQDKLAESQNSGFDFACTHPWEEMVIGADGRVGLCCLDHELNEQVGDIKSATIQEIWQGEVINNYRKKQLNLEYDSIGSCKNCNAHTYQRHHWWAKLQRP
;
A
#
# COMPACT_ATOMS: atom_id res chain seq x y z
N VAL A 1 8.49 -2.88 25.16
CA VAL A 1 8.16 -3.57 23.89
C VAL A 1 9.40 -3.89 23.03
N THR A 2 10.43 -3.02 22.96
CA THR A 2 11.59 -3.23 22.05
C THR A 2 12.57 -4.35 22.45
N ASN A 3 12.49 -4.89 23.66
CA ASN A 3 13.44 -5.90 24.17
C ASN A 3 13.48 -7.17 23.31
N ASN A 4 12.31 -7.69 22.89
CA ASN A 4 12.24 -8.91 22.09
C ASN A 4 12.84 -8.72 20.68
N VAL A 5 12.63 -7.54 20.09
CA VAL A 5 13.20 -7.18 18.79
C VAL A 5 14.73 -7.12 18.89
N LYS A 6 15.26 -6.42 19.90
CA LYS A 6 16.71 -6.33 20.13
C LYS A 6 17.34 -7.68 20.43
N TYR A 7 16.65 -8.52 21.21
CA TYR A 7 17.07 -9.90 21.47
C TYR A 7 17.23 -10.68 20.16
N PHE A 8 16.23 -10.65 19.28
CA PHE A 8 16.28 -11.37 18.00
C PHE A 8 17.40 -10.86 17.10
N LEU A 9 17.55 -9.53 16.96
CA LEU A 9 18.60 -8.92 16.15
C LEU A 9 20.00 -9.31 16.66
N ASN A 10 20.21 -9.28 17.97
CA ASN A 10 21.46 -9.70 18.59
C ASN A 10 21.70 -11.20 18.42
N TYR A 11 20.66 -12.02 18.59
CA TYR A 11 20.76 -13.47 18.38
C TYR A 11 21.18 -13.81 16.94
N LYS A 12 20.61 -13.12 15.95
CA LYS A 12 20.99 -13.28 14.53
C LYS A 12 22.46 -12.95 14.29
N LYS A 13 22.94 -11.84 14.86
CA LYS A 13 24.36 -11.42 14.82
C LYS A 13 25.27 -12.46 15.50
N LEU A 14 24.91 -12.94 16.70
CA LEU A 14 25.65 -13.98 17.43
C LEU A 14 25.74 -15.31 16.68
N LYS A 15 24.72 -15.66 15.90
CA LYS A 15 24.71 -16.86 15.06
C LYS A 15 25.37 -16.66 13.69
N ASN A 16 25.94 -15.48 13.43
CA ASN A 16 26.53 -15.09 12.15
C ASN A 16 25.61 -15.40 10.96
N LYS A 17 24.31 -15.07 11.11
CA LYS A 17 23.29 -15.31 10.09
C LYS A 17 22.96 -14.03 9.34
N ASN A 18 22.93 -14.13 8.01
CA ASN A 18 22.46 -13.05 7.14
C ASN A 18 20.95 -13.17 6.83
N ILE A 19 20.33 -14.27 7.22
CA ILE A 19 18.89 -14.53 7.05
C ILE A 19 18.25 -15.02 8.36
N PRO A 20 16.98 -14.71 8.60
CA PRO A 20 16.11 -13.86 7.76
C PRO A 20 16.53 -12.38 7.76
N GLU A 21 16.17 -11.65 6.69
CA GLU A 21 16.31 -10.19 6.63
C GLU A 21 15.37 -9.57 7.67
N THR A 22 15.88 -8.64 8.48
CA THR A 22 15.11 -7.92 9.49
C THR A 22 14.76 -6.53 8.97
N ARG A 23 13.46 -6.24 9.00
CA ARG A 23 12.91 -4.95 8.61
C ARG A 23 12.13 -4.35 9.75
N VAL A 24 12.34 -3.08 10.01
CA VAL A 24 11.49 -2.28 10.89
C VAL A 24 10.90 -1.13 10.11
N THR A 25 9.64 -0.84 10.39
CA THR A 25 8.87 0.11 9.58
C THR A 25 8.14 1.09 10.48
N ILE A 26 8.17 2.35 10.09
CA ILE A 26 7.30 3.40 10.61
C ILE A 26 6.42 3.89 9.46
N ILE A 27 5.17 4.22 9.75
CA ILE A 27 4.27 4.86 8.80
C ILE A 27 4.44 6.37 8.96
N ASP A 28 4.63 7.07 7.85
CA ASP A 28 4.76 8.52 7.80
C ASP A 28 3.37 9.18 7.81
N MET A 29 2.94 9.63 8.98
CA MET A 29 1.62 10.23 9.20
C MET A 29 1.65 11.23 10.36
N LYS A 30 0.62 12.08 10.46
CA LYS A 30 0.50 13.12 11.50
C LYS A 30 0.86 12.64 12.91
N PRO A 31 0.37 11.49 13.42
CA PRO A 31 0.71 11.03 14.77
C PRO A 31 2.18 10.65 14.97
N THR A 32 2.89 10.23 13.92
CA THR A 32 4.25 9.70 13.99
C THR A 32 5.29 10.65 13.43
N LYS A 33 4.88 11.80 12.86
CA LYS A 33 5.75 12.73 12.12
C LYS A 33 7.01 13.13 12.88
N ASP A 34 6.85 13.45 14.18
CA ASP A 34 7.94 13.93 15.04
C ASP A 34 8.83 12.77 15.56
N GLU A 35 8.43 11.52 15.31
CA GLU A 35 9.16 10.32 15.69
C GLU A 35 10.00 9.74 14.54
N VAL A 36 9.71 10.10 13.28
CA VAL A 36 10.33 9.48 12.08
C VAL A 36 11.85 9.58 12.11
N GLU A 37 12.40 10.76 12.39
CA GLU A 37 13.86 10.95 12.46
C GLU A 37 14.50 10.08 13.54
N ASN A 38 13.93 10.11 14.75
CA ASN A 38 14.42 9.34 15.89
C ASN A 38 14.29 7.83 15.65
N PHE A 39 13.21 7.39 15.00
CA PHE A 39 13.01 6.01 14.59
C PHE A 39 14.12 5.56 13.64
N VAL A 40 14.38 6.32 12.57
CA VAL A 40 15.43 6.00 11.60
C VAL A 40 16.79 5.93 12.27
N LYS A 41 17.13 6.94 13.06
CA LYS A 41 18.40 7.01 13.79
C LYS A 41 18.58 5.82 14.76
N HIS A 42 17.52 5.44 15.48
CA HIS A 42 17.56 4.35 16.44
C HIS A 42 17.80 2.99 15.78
N TRP A 43 17.11 2.73 14.66
CA TRP A 43 17.04 1.39 14.09
C TRP A 43 18.06 1.11 12.99
N THR A 44 18.58 2.15 12.31
CA THR A 44 19.58 2.00 11.24
C THR A 44 20.80 1.15 11.65
N PRO A 45 21.39 1.29 12.86
CA PRO A 45 22.52 0.45 13.25
C PRO A 45 22.12 -0.97 13.73
N LEU A 46 20.83 -1.25 13.87
CA LEU A 46 20.32 -2.48 14.52
C LEU A 46 19.68 -3.46 13.53
N ALA A 47 18.81 -3.00 12.64
CA ALA A 47 18.08 -3.80 11.66
C ALA A 47 18.76 -3.76 10.28
N ASP A 48 18.50 -4.76 9.43
CA ASP A 48 19.05 -4.75 8.07
C ASP A 48 18.39 -3.69 7.19
N LYS A 49 17.09 -3.44 7.41
CA LYS A 49 16.31 -2.42 6.71
C LYS A 49 15.44 -1.60 7.66
N VAL A 50 15.39 -0.31 7.37
CA VAL A 50 14.51 0.66 8.02
C VAL A 50 13.67 1.33 6.95
N ASP A 51 12.36 1.13 7.03
CA ASP A 51 11.42 1.71 6.07
C ASP A 51 10.56 2.79 6.70
N ILE A 52 10.30 3.78 5.86
CA ILE A 52 9.33 4.83 6.10
C ILE A 52 8.27 4.59 5.03
N ASN A 53 7.13 4.04 5.43
CA ASN A 53 6.02 3.74 4.55
C ASN A 53 5.08 4.95 4.46
N HIS A 54 4.47 5.16 3.30
CA HIS A 54 3.41 6.14 3.14
C HIS A 54 2.12 5.71 3.86
N TYR A 55 1.38 6.67 4.38
CA TYR A 55 0.05 6.44 4.94
C TYR A 55 -1.02 6.45 3.84
N ASN A 56 -1.80 5.39 3.71
CA ASN A 56 -2.96 5.36 2.82
C ASN A 56 -4.27 5.34 3.62
N THR A 57 -5.38 5.72 2.98
CA THR A 57 -6.69 5.89 3.63
C THR A 57 -7.56 4.64 3.62
N TRP A 58 -7.02 3.46 3.25
CA TRP A 58 -7.78 2.21 3.03
C TRP A 58 -9.05 2.43 2.20
N GLY A 59 -8.88 2.84 0.93
CA GLY A 59 -10.00 3.10 0.03
C GLY A 59 -10.87 4.30 0.43
N GLY A 60 -10.34 5.20 1.27
CA GLY A 60 -11.07 6.35 1.79
C GLY A 60 -11.95 6.04 3.02
N THR A 61 -11.77 4.88 3.66
CA THR A 61 -12.49 4.52 4.89
C THR A 61 -11.88 5.12 6.16
N GLN A 62 -10.63 5.58 6.10
CA GLN A 62 -9.93 6.22 7.19
C GLN A 62 -9.75 7.72 6.95
N VAL A 63 -9.66 8.48 8.05
CA VAL A 63 -9.31 9.91 8.00
C VAL A 63 -7.92 10.07 7.37
N ASP A 64 -7.76 11.03 6.47
CA ASP A 64 -6.45 11.29 5.87
C ASP A 64 -5.48 11.93 6.88
N LEU A 65 -4.53 11.11 7.35
CA LEU A 65 -3.48 11.48 8.27
C LEU A 65 -2.16 11.82 7.57
N ASN A 66 -2.14 11.95 6.24
CA ASN A 66 -1.01 12.57 5.55
C ASN A 66 -0.85 14.03 6.01
N TYR A 67 0.36 14.55 5.85
CA TYR A 67 0.77 15.92 6.09
C TYR A 67 1.76 16.31 4.99
N ASP A 68 2.08 17.61 4.85
CA ASP A 68 2.94 18.11 3.76
C ASP A 68 4.15 18.90 4.28
N ASP A 69 4.18 19.27 5.57
CA ASP A 69 5.31 19.94 6.20
C ASP A 69 6.37 18.93 6.69
N SER A 70 7.65 19.29 6.68
CA SER A 70 8.65 18.61 7.53
C SER A 70 8.87 17.10 7.30
N HIS A 71 8.87 16.62 6.04
CA HIS A 71 9.21 15.23 5.73
C HIS A 71 10.72 14.95 5.67
N GLN A 72 11.14 13.78 6.17
CA GLN A 72 12.50 13.26 5.99
C GLN A 72 12.80 12.84 4.54
N LYS A 73 11.79 12.40 3.79
CA LYS A 73 11.92 11.92 2.40
C LYS A 73 11.05 12.75 1.48
N SER A 74 11.64 13.33 0.43
CA SER A 74 10.92 14.14 -0.56
C SER A 74 9.75 13.41 -1.23
N LYS A 75 9.85 12.09 -1.45
CA LYS A 75 8.77 11.28 -2.02
C LYS A 75 7.49 11.23 -1.14
N HIS A 76 7.53 11.71 0.10
CA HIS A 76 6.39 11.81 1.01
C HIS A 76 5.77 13.21 1.03
N GLN A 77 6.39 14.19 0.35
CA GLN A 77 5.85 15.54 0.25
C GLN A 77 4.58 15.58 -0.61
N ASP A 78 3.76 16.59 -0.34
CA ASP A 78 2.53 16.96 -1.05
C ASP A 78 1.44 15.87 -1.07
N LYS A 79 1.58 14.79 -0.30
CA LYS A 79 0.63 13.67 -0.36
C LYS A 79 -0.75 14.04 0.17
N LEU A 80 -0.84 14.93 1.16
CA LEU A 80 -2.13 15.40 1.63
C LEU A 80 -2.78 16.30 0.56
N ALA A 81 -2.03 17.27 0.02
CA ALA A 81 -2.52 18.12 -1.05
C ALA A 81 -2.95 17.32 -2.30
N GLU A 82 -2.18 16.32 -2.73
CA GLU A 82 -2.53 15.47 -3.86
C GLU A 82 -3.79 14.63 -3.60
N SER A 83 -3.91 14.08 -2.39
CA SER A 83 -5.07 13.28 -1.97
C SER A 83 -6.36 14.11 -1.98
N GLN A 84 -6.29 15.38 -1.55
CA GLN A 84 -7.46 16.26 -1.43
C GLN A 84 -7.84 16.96 -2.74
N ASN A 85 -6.88 17.25 -3.63
CA ASN A 85 -7.10 18.12 -4.79
C ASN A 85 -7.03 17.38 -6.14
N SER A 86 -6.74 16.09 -6.14
CA SER A 86 -6.65 15.30 -7.38
C SER A 86 -7.23 13.91 -7.20
N GLY A 87 -7.47 13.22 -8.31
CA GLY A 87 -7.91 11.83 -8.34
C GLY A 87 -7.16 11.05 -9.43
N PHE A 88 -7.66 9.86 -9.75
CA PHE A 88 -7.11 9.07 -10.84
C PHE A 88 -7.39 9.73 -12.21
N ASP A 89 -6.32 10.06 -12.92
CA ASP A 89 -6.31 10.45 -14.34
C ASP A 89 -5.66 9.38 -15.24
N PHE A 90 -5.48 8.18 -14.69
CA PHE A 90 -4.90 6.98 -15.31
C PHE A 90 -5.47 5.74 -14.62
N ALA A 91 -5.44 4.58 -15.28
CA ALA A 91 -5.83 3.30 -14.66
C ALA A 91 -4.92 2.91 -13.48
N CYS A 92 -5.46 2.43 -12.37
CA CYS A 92 -4.66 1.97 -11.22
C CYS A 92 -3.91 0.69 -11.60
N THR A 93 -2.66 0.52 -11.19
CA THR A 93 -1.91 -0.71 -11.54
C THR A 93 -2.35 -1.94 -10.75
N HIS A 94 -2.89 -1.76 -9.54
CA HIS A 94 -3.11 -2.86 -8.60
C HIS A 94 -3.92 -4.04 -9.18
N PRO A 95 -5.02 -3.84 -9.93
CA PRO A 95 -5.76 -4.96 -10.52
C PRO A 95 -4.96 -5.81 -11.54
N TRP A 96 -3.78 -5.38 -11.98
CA TRP A 96 -2.87 -6.10 -12.87
C TRP A 96 -1.61 -6.63 -12.18
N GLU A 97 -1.27 -6.12 -11.00
CA GLU A 97 -0.01 -6.45 -10.32
C GLU A 97 -0.23 -7.37 -9.11
N GLU A 98 -1.39 -7.30 -8.47
CA GLU A 98 -1.65 -8.02 -7.21
C GLU A 98 -3.04 -8.65 -7.14
N MET A 99 -3.13 -9.71 -6.34
CA MET A 99 -4.38 -10.35 -5.93
C MET A 99 -4.33 -10.57 -4.41
N VAL A 100 -5.40 -10.19 -3.71
CA VAL A 100 -5.46 -10.28 -2.25
C VAL A 100 -6.42 -11.37 -1.83
N ILE A 101 -5.92 -12.34 -1.06
CA ILE A 101 -6.69 -13.46 -0.55
C ILE A 101 -6.88 -13.24 0.96
N GLY A 102 -8.12 -13.05 1.39
CA GLY A 102 -8.50 -12.97 2.78
C GLY A 102 -8.27 -14.29 3.52
N ALA A 103 -8.13 -14.22 4.84
CA ALA A 103 -7.97 -15.41 5.68
C ALA A 103 -9.18 -16.37 5.60
N ASP A 104 -10.34 -15.86 5.19
CA ASP A 104 -11.56 -16.62 4.94
C ASP A 104 -11.64 -17.22 3.53
N GLY A 105 -10.65 -16.97 2.65
CA GLY A 105 -10.59 -17.47 1.28
C GLY A 105 -11.22 -16.55 0.22
N ARG A 106 -11.92 -15.48 0.61
CA ARG A 106 -12.41 -14.48 -0.34
C ARG A 106 -11.24 -13.79 -1.01
N VAL A 107 -11.40 -13.45 -2.28
CA VAL A 107 -10.39 -12.72 -3.06
C VAL A 107 -10.91 -11.31 -3.34
N GLY A 108 -10.17 -10.28 -2.94
CA GLY A 108 -10.52 -8.87 -3.17
C GLY A 108 -9.74 -8.24 -4.33
N LEU A 109 -10.23 -7.09 -4.78
CA LEU A 109 -9.66 -6.34 -5.90
C LEU A 109 -8.25 -5.79 -5.65
N CYS A 110 -7.93 -5.41 -4.41
CA CYS A 110 -6.70 -4.71 -4.06
C CYS A 110 -6.43 -4.76 -2.54
N CYS A 111 -5.18 -4.63 -2.11
CA CYS A 111 -4.79 -4.55 -0.69
C CYS A 111 -5.38 -3.36 0.08
N LEU A 112 -5.85 -2.33 -0.61
CA LEU A 112 -6.49 -1.16 0.01
C LEU A 112 -7.99 -1.37 0.27
N ASP A 113 -8.59 -2.38 -0.34
CA ASP A 113 -9.95 -2.84 -0.06
C ASP A 113 -9.93 -3.83 1.10
N HIS A 114 -9.58 -3.35 2.29
CA HIS A 114 -9.32 -4.17 3.48
C HIS A 114 -10.48 -5.12 3.86
N GLU A 115 -11.72 -4.68 3.66
CA GLU A 115 -12.93 -5.47 3.97
C GLU A 115 -13.35 -6.41 2.82
N LEU A 116 -12.61 -6.38 1.70
CA LEU A 116 -12.90 -7.12 0.47
C LEU A 116 -14.33 -6.81 -0.05
N ASN A 117 -14.71 -5.52 -0.05
CA ASN A 117 -16.01 -5.09 -0.56
C ASN A 117 -16.13 -5.35 -2.07
N GLU A 118 -15.02 -5.17 -2.80
CA GLU A 118 -14.90 -5.46 -4.22
C GLU A 118 -14.37 -6.88 -4.41
N GLN A 119 -15.14 -7.87 -3.94
CA GLN A 119 -14.79 -9.27 -4.07
C GLN A 119 -14.72 -9.67 -5.56
N VAL A 120 -13.59 -10.26 -5.97
CA VAL A 120 -13.35 -10.76 -7.34
C VAL A 120 -13.46 -12.28 -7.46
N GLY A 121 -13.47 -13.01 -6.33
CA GLY A 121 -13.62 -14.47 -6.32
C GLY A 121 -13.51 -15.10 -4.93
N ASP A 122 -13.43 -16.42 -4.86
CA ASP A 122 -13.17 -17.21 -3.64
C ASP A 122 -12.38 -18.48 -3.98
N ILE A 123 -11.23 -18.67 -3.34
CA ILE A 123 -10.31 -19.79 -3.63
C ILE A 123 -10.87 -21.16 -3.25
N LYS A 124 -11.97 -21.21 -2.50
CA LYS A 124 -12.70 -22.46 -2.19
C LYS A 124 -13.54 -22.94 -3.36
N SER A 125 -13.87 -22.05 -4.30
CA SER A 125 -14.76 -22.33 -5.43
C SER A 125 -14.06 -22.32 -6.80
N ALA A 126 -12.95 -21.60 -6.93
CA ALA A 126 -12.23 -21.45 -8.20
C ALA A 126 -10.73 -21.37 -7.95
N THR A 127 -9.94 -21.77 -8.95
CA THR A 127 -8.49 -21.60 -8.93
C THR A 127 -8.12 -20.12 -9.01
N ILE A 128 -6.92 -19.77 -8.51
CA ILE A 128 -6.38 -18.41 -8.63
C ILE A 128 -6.35 -17.95 -10.09
N GLN A 129 -6.01 -18.85 -11.02
CA GLN A 129 -5.97 -18.54 -12.45
C GLN A 129 -7.36 -18.18 -13.00
N GLU A 130 -8.39 -18.97 -12.67
CA GLU A 130 -9.78 -18.70 -13.08
C GLU A 130 -10.29 -17.38 -12.53
N ILE A 131 -9.95 -17.04 -11.28
CA ILE A 131 -10.32 -15.76 -10.67
C ILE A 131 -9.60 -14.60 -11.38
N TRP A 132 -8.28 -14.74 -11.62
CA TRP A 132 -7.44 -13.70 -12.22
C TRP A 132 -7.79 -13.40 -13.69
N GLN A 133 -8.19 -14.43 -14.43
CA GLN A 133 -8.61 -14.35 -15.83
C GLN A 133 -10.13 -14.22 -15.98
N GLY A 134 -10.86 -14.24 -14.86
CA GLY A 134 -12.31 -14.25 -14.80
C GLY A 134 -12.96 -12.92 -15.20
N GLU A 135 -14.26 -12.98 -15.45
CA GLU A 135 -15.04 -11.83 -15.90
C GLU A 135 -15.09 -10.71 -14.85
N VAL A 136 -15.17 -11.04 -13.56
CA VAL A 136 -15.34 -10.08 -12.47
C VAL A 136 -14.17 -9.10 -12.39
N ILE A 137 -12.93 -9.60 -12.27
CA ILE A 137 -11.74 -8.73 -12.22
C ILE A 137 -11.53 -7.99 -13.55
N ASN A 138 -11.83 -8.62 -14.69
CA ASN A 138 -11.74 -7.97 -15.99
C ASN A 138 -12.76 -6.84 -16.17
N ASN A 139 -13.92 -6.91 -15.52
CA ASN A 139 -14.88 -5.82 -15.48
C ASN A 139 -14.32 -4.62 -14.68
N TYR A 140 -13.70 -4.85 -13.52
CA TYR A 140 -13.00 -3.79 -12.79
C TYR A 140 -11.87 -3.19 -13.61
N ARG A 141 -11.05 -4.01 -14.27
CA ARG A 141 -9.98 -3.53 -15.17
C ARG A 141 -10.51 -2.63 -16.29
N LYS A 142 -11.64 -2.99 -16.91
CA LYS A 142 -12.31 -2.13 -17.92
C LYS A 142 -12.74 -0.80 -17.33
N LYS A 143 -13.41 -0.79 -16.17
CA LYS A 143 -13.79 0.43 -15.47
C LYS A 143 -12.58 1.33 -15.16
N GLN A 144 -11.47 0.73 -14.73
CA GLN A 144 -10.22 1.44 -14.44
C GLN A 144 -9.62 2.07 -15.71
N LEU A 145 -9.58 1.33 -16.82
CA LEU A 145 -9.11 1.85 -18.13
C LEU A 145 -10.00 3.00 -18.65
N ASN A 146 -11.30 2.96 -18.34
CA ASN A 146 -12.26 4.00 -18.71
C ASN A 146 -12.34 5.16 -17.68
N LEU A 147 -11.51 5.14 -16.63
CA LEU A 147 -11.54 6.09 -15.52
C LEU A 147 -12.90 6.16 -14.78
N GLU A 148 -13.68 5.08 -14.78
CA GLU A 148 -14.99 4.96 -14.11
C GLU A 148 -14.87 4.68 -12.60
N TYR A 149 -13.95 5.39 -11.91
CA TYR A 149 -13.63 5.18 -10.49
C TYR A 149 -14.80 5.39 -9.55
N ASP A 150 -15.66 6.36 -9.84
CA ASP A 150 -16.87 6.65 -9.05
C ASP A 150 -17.86 5.47 -9.01
N SER A 151 -17.74 4.52 -9.95
CA SER A 151 -18.59 3.33 -10.04
C SER A 151 -18.06 2.13 -9.25
N ILE A 152 -16.93 2.27 -8.57
CA ILE A 152 -16.28 1.23 -7.75
C ILE A 152 -16.18 1.77 -6.33
N GLY A 153 -16.87 1.13 -5.39
CA GLY A 153 -17.03 1.63 -4.01
C GLY A 153 -15.69 1.89 -3.34
N SER A 154 -14.80 0.90 -3.35
CA SER A 154 -13.47 1.03 -2.69
C SER A 154 -12.48 1.90 -3.47
N CYS A 155 -12.75 2.26 -4.73
CA CYS A 155 -11.85 3.10 -5.52
C CYS A 155 -12.26 4.58 -5.58
N LYS A 156 -13.55 4.88 -5.42
CA LYS A 156 -14.10 6.25 -5.52
C LYS A 156 -13.37 7.27 -4.64
N ASN A 157 -13.04 6.91 -3.40
CA ASN A 157 -12.38 7.78 -2.43
C ASN A 157 -10.93 7.35 -2.14
N CYS A 158 -10.35 6.51 -3.00
CA CYS A 158 -9.02 5.96 -2.77
C CYS A 158 -7.93 7.00 -3.09
N ASN A 159 -6.95 7.16 -2.19
CA ASN A 159 -5.83 8.09 -2.39
C ASN A 159 -4.61 7.46 -3.10
N ALA A 160 -4.75 6.25 -3.68
CA ALA A 160 -3.61 5.54 -4.24
C ALA A 160 -3.04 6.17 -5.52
N HIS A 161 -3.79 7.06 -6.19
CA HIS A 161 -3.29 7.85 -7.31
C HIS A 161 -2.06 8.68 -6.91
N THR A 162 -2.01 9.19 -5.68
CA THR A 162 -0.89 9.99 -5.16
C THR A 162 0.44 9.22 -5.16
N TYR A 163 0.40 7.90 -5.01
CA TYR A 163 1.59 7.04 -4.99
C TYR A 163 1.95 6.52 -6.38
N GLN A 164 0.98 6.41 -7.29
CA GLN A 164 1.17 5.82 -8.61
C GLN A 164 1.37 6.85 -9.74
N ARG A 165 0.99 8.12 -9.54
CA ARG A 165 0.93 9.14 -10.62
C ARG A 165 2.23 9.39 -11.38
N HIS A 166 3.38 9.10 -10.77
CA HIS A 166 4.71 9.27 -11.38
C HIS A 166 5.27 7.98 -11.98
N HIS A 167 4.59 6.84 -11.78
CA HIS A 167 4.98 5.56 -12.34
C HIS A 167 4.86 5.57 -13.86
N TRP A 168 5.63 4.69 -14.51
CA TRP A 168 5.61 4.57 -15.97
C TRP A 168 4.24 4.16 -16.50
N TRP A 169 3.53 3.28 -15.79
CA TRP A 169 2.15 2.91 -16.12
C TRP A 169 1.20 4.11 -16.19
N ALA A 170 1.23 4.98 -15.18
CA ALA A 170 0.40 6.20 -15.18
C ALA A 170 0.71 7.10 -16.39
N LYS A 171 1.97 7.19 -16.80
CA LYS A 171 2.38 7.96 -17.99
C LYS A 171 1.88 7.34 -19.31
N LEU A 172 1.77 6.01 -19.38
CA LEU A 172 1.29 5.31 -20.57
C LEU A 172 -0.24 5.34 -20.71
N GLN A 173 -0.96 5.39 -19.59
CA GLN A 173 -2.42 5.33 -19.55
C GLN A 173 -3.09 6.71 -19.63
N ARG A 174 -2.33 7.79 -19.40
CA ARG A 174 -2.84 9.14 -19.62
C ARG A 174 -3.13 9.36 -21.11
N PRO A 175 -4.30 9.91 -21.47
CA PRO A 175 -4.62 10.25 -22.85
C PRO A 175 -3.73 11.36 -23.41
#